data_AF-A0A257LIX1-F1
#
_entry.id   AF-A0A257LIX1-F1
#
_cell.length_a   1.000
_cell.length_b   1.000
_cell.length_c   1.000
_cell.angle_alpha   90.00
_cell.angle_beta   90.00
_cell.angle_gamma   90.00
#
_symmetry.space_group_name_H-M   'P 1'
#
loop_
_entity.id
_entity.type
_entity.pdbx_description
1 polymer ?
#
loop_
_entity_poly.entity_id
_entity_poly.type
_entity_poly.pdbx_seq_one_letter_code
_entity_poly.pdbx_strand_id
1 'polypeptide(L)' 'HHRPVETVLFVRMLEELLGKKATVELHPPQPGDMLETCADLTAVQAAVGFAPKVPLEEGLRRFVEWFRSYYKL' A
#
# COMPACT_ATOMS: atom_id res chain seq x y z
N HIS A 1 10.00 8.04 0.02
CA HIS A 1 8.58 7.82 -0.30
C HIS A 1 8.30 7.42 -1.76
N HIS A 2 9.29 7.24 -2.65
CA HIS A 2 9.09 6.61 -3.98
C HIS A 2 9.96 5.37 -4.11
N ARG A 3 9.49 4.29 -3.52
CA ARG A 3 10.05 2.96 -3.76
C ARG A 3 8.88 2.02 -3.94
N PRO A 4 8.96 1.08 -4.90
CA PRO A 4 7.97 0.03 -4.98
C PRO A 4 7.98 -0.76 -3.68
N VAL A 5 6.81 -1.26 -3.29
CA VAL A 5 6.63 -2.10 -2.11
C VAL A 5 6.09 -3.43 -2.58
N GLU A 6 6.74 -4.51 -2.17
CA GLU A 6 6.32 -5.86 -2.52
C GLU A 6 4.92 -6.15 -1.97
N THR A 7 4.07 -6.78 -2.79
CA THR A 7 2.71 -7.17 -2.40
C THR A 7 2.70 -8.03 -1.14
N VAL A 8 3.67 -8.95 -1.00
CA VAL A 8 3.80 -9.81 0.19
C VAL A 8 4.11 -8.99 1.44
N LEU A 9 4.97 -7.98 1.34
CA LEU A 9 5.26 -7.09 2.46
C LEU A 9 4.03 -6.28 2.85
N PHE A 10 3.31 -5.74 1.87
CA PHE A 10 2.07 -5.00 2.08
C PHE A 10 1.01 -5.85 2.82
N VAL A 11 0.84 -7.12 2.42
CA VAL A 11 -0.06 -8.05 3.12
C VAL A 11 0.40 -8.29 4.57
N ARG A 12 1.70 -8.50 4.81
CA ARG A 12 2.23 -8.68 6.18
C ARG A 12 1.95 -7.48 7.08
N MET A 13 2.12 -6.26 6.56
CA MET A 13 1.80 -5.03 7.30
C MET A 13 0.31 -4.99 7.70
N LEU A 14 -0.59 -5.42 6.82
CA LEU A 14 -2.01 -5.54 7.14
C LEU A 14 -2.28 -6.61 8.20
N GLU A 15 -1.61 -7.77 8.14
CA GLU A 15 -1.75 -8.81 9.17
C GLU A 15 -1.39 -8.30 10.57
N GLU A 16 -0.33 -7.51 10.67
CA GLU A 16 0.11 -6.88 11.92
C GLU A 16 -0.92 -5.87 12.44
N LEU A 17 -1.40 -4.98 11.56
CA LEU A 17 -2.40 -3.97 11.91
C LEU A 17 -3.77 -4.57 12.27
N LEU A 18 -4.14 -5.67 11.65
CA LEU A 18 -5.42 -6.37 11.88
C LEU A 18 -5.32 -7.41 13.00
N GLY A 19 -4.11 -7.76 13.45
CA GLY A 19 -3.88 -8.82 14.43
C GLY A 19 -4.32 -10.21 13.94
N LYS A 20 -4.36 -10.43 12.63
CA LYS A 20 -4.88 -11.66 12.01
C LYS A 20 -4.05 -12.05 10.80
N LYS A 21 -3.68 -13.34 10.74
CA LYS A 21 -2.98 -13.90 9.59
C LYS A 21 -3.91 -14.11 8.40
N ALA A 22 -3.44 -13.75 7.22
CA ALA A 22 -4.11 -14.01 5.96
C ALA A 22 -3.77 -15.43 5.47
N THR A 23 -4.74 -16.10 4.88
CA THR A 23 -4.48 -17.29 4.07
C THR A 23 -4.01 -16.81 2.70
N VAL A 24 -2.70 -16.88 2.45
CA VAL A 24 -2.09 -16.38 1.20
C VAL A 24 -1.92 -17.53 0.22
N GLU A 25 -2.57 -17.41 -0.94
CA GLU A 25 -2.39 -18.32 -2.07
C GLU A 25 -1.70 -17.57 -3.22
N LEU A 26 -0.55 -18.07 -3.65
CA LEU A 26 0.21 -17.46 -4.74
C LEU A 26 -0.24 -18.07 -6.07
N HIS A 27 -0.76 -17.21 -6.95
CA HIS A 27 -1.11 -17.58 -8.32
C HIS A 27 -0.03 -17.12 -9.31
N PRO A 28 0.02 -17.71 -10.52
CA PRO A 28 0.85 -17.18 -11.59
C PRO A 28 0.48 -15.73 -11.94
N PRO A 29 1.42 -14.93 -12.49
CA PRO A 29 1.14 -13.58 -12.96
C PRO A 29 -0.06 -13.56 -13.93
N GLN A 30 -0.97 -12.63 -13.72
CA GLN A 30 -2.15 -12.49 -14.56
C GLN A 30 -1.81 -11.67 -15.82
N PRO A 31 -2.49 -11.91 -16.95
CA PRO A 31 -2.34 -11.07 -18.13
C PRO A 31 -2.63 -9.59 -17.80
N GLY A 32 -1.64 -8.73 -17.95
CA GLY A 32 -1.73 -7.30 -17.62
C GLY A 32 -1.02 -6.90 -16.32
N ASP A 33 -0.56 -7.84 -15.52
CA ASP A 33 0.29 -7.55 -14.36
C ASP A 33 1.64 -6.99 -14.83
N MET A 34 2.07 -5.91 -14.19
CA MET A 34 3.44 -5.43 -14.28
C MET A 34 4.21 -5.93 -13.05
N LEU A 35 5.36 -6.56 -13.27
CA LEU A 35 6.17 -7.14 -12.19
C LEU A 35 6.61 -6.09 -11.16
N GLU A 36 6.94 -4.89 -11.62
CA GLU A 36 7.33 -3.76 -10.78
C GLU A 36 6.90 -2.46 -11.44
N THR A 37 6.25 -1.58 -10.67
CA THR A 37 5.91 -0.23 -11.11
C THR A 37 6.11 0.76 -9.98
N CYS A 38 6.59 1.95 -10.32
CA CYS A 38 6.70 3.08 -9.40
C CYS A 38 6.53 4.38 -10.19
N ALA A 39 5.77 5.32 -9.64
CA ALA A 39 5.59 6.62 -10.26
C ALA A 39 6.86 7.48 -10.10
N ASP A 40 7.27 8.15 -11.18
CA ASP A 40 8.20 9.27 -11.13
C ASP A 40 7.44 10.54 -10.76
N LEU A 41 7.82 11.19 -9.66
CA LEU A 41 7.18 12.41 -9.18
C LEU A 41 7.91 13.70 -9.59
N THR A 42 8.98 13.61 -10.37
CA THR A 42 9.79 14.77 -10.77
C THR A 42 8.92 15.87 -11.39
N ALA A 43 8.00 15.51 -12.30
CA ALA A 43 7.13 16.47 -12.98
C ALA A 43 6.14 17.17 -12.04
N VAL A 44 5.47 16.42 -11.16
CA VAL A 44 4.47 16.99 -10.23
C VAL A 44 5.15 17.79 -9.11
N GLN A 45 6.34 17.37 -8.69
CA GLN A 45 7.15 18.11 -7.73
C GLN A 45 7.59 19.46 -8.31
N ALA A 46 8.02 19.50 -9.58
CA ALA A 46 8.40 20.74 -10.24
C ALA A 46 7.19 21.67 -10.49
N ALA A 47 6.04 21.10 -10.88
CA ALA A 47 4.86 21.89 -11.24
C ALA A 47 4.16 22.54 -10.04
N VAL A 48 4.05 21.82 -8.91
CA VAL A 48 3.23 22.28 -7.77
C VAL A 48 3.89 22.05 -6.41
N GLY A 49 5.15 21.63 -6.36
CA GLY A 49 5.86 21.36 -5.10
C GLY A 49 5.31 20.14 -4.35
N PHE A 50 4.57 19.25 -5.02
CA PHE A 50 4.00 18.09 -4.36
C PHE A 50 5.10 17.11 -3.92
N ALA A 51 4.97 16.64 -2.68
CA ALA A 51 5.71 15.50 -2.17
C ALA A 51 4.80 14.70 -1.21
N PRO A 52 4.78 13.37 -1.28
CA PRO A 52 4.04 12.55 -0.33
C PRO A 52 4.63 12.71 1.07
N LYS A 53 3.77 13.03 2.04
CA LYS A 53 4.15 13.28 3.45
C LYS A 53 3.75 12.17 4.40
N VAL A 54 2.91 11.23 3.95
CA VAL A 54 2.39 10.14 4.77
C VAL A 54 3.18 8.87 4.44
N PRO A 55 3.91 8.28 5.41
CA PRO A 55 4.52 6.95 5.25
C PRO A 55 3.46 5.88 4.96
N LEU A 56 3.87 4.77 4.35
CA LEU A 56 2.95 3.70 4.00
C LEU A 56 2.31 3.07 5.24
N GLU A 57 3.13 2.82 6.27
CA GLU A 57 2.76 2.28 7.57
C GLU A 57 1.65 3.13 8.21
N GLU A 58 1.86 4.45 8.20
CA GLU A 58 0.93 5.44 8.74
C GLU A 58 -0.38 5.47 7.96
N GLY A 59 -0.29 5.47 6.63
CA GLY A 59 -1.47 5.45 5.75
C GLY A 59 -2.30 4.19 5.93
N LEU A 60 -1.65 3.02 6.02
CA LEU A 60 -2.32 1.73 6.24
C LEU A 60 -3.01 1.69 7.61
N ARG A 61 -2.36 2.16 8.66
CA ARG A 61 -2.97 2.23 9.99
C ARG A 61 -4.24 3.07 9.99
N ARG A 62 -4.18 4.29 9.43
CA ARG A 62 -5.36 5.18 9.29
C ARG A 62 -6.47 4.53 8.46
N PHE A 63 -6.10 3.82 7.40
CA PHE A 63 -7.06 3.10 6.56
C PHE A 63 -7.77 2.00 7.34
N VAL A 64 -7.04 1.17 8.10
CA VAL A 64 -7.62 0.10 8.93
C VAL A 64 -8.56 0.68 9.99
N GLU A 65 -8.15 1.76 10.67
CA GLU A 65 -9.00 2.47 11.65
C GLU A 65 -10.31 2.95 11.00
N TRP A 66 -10.22 3.63 9.85
CA TRP A 66 -11.39 4.07 9.10
C TRP A 66 -12.28 2.89 8.68
N PHE A 67 -11.70 1.82 8.13
CA PHE A 67 -12.43 0.67 7.62
C PHE A 67 -13.25 0.00 8.73
N ARG A 68 -12.64 -0.22 9.90
CA ARG A 68 -13.33 -0.79 11.06
C ARG A 68 -14.44 0.11 11.56
N SER A 69 -14.20 1.42 11.63
CA SER A 69 -15.22 2.38 12.01
C SER A 69 -16.40 2.41 11.03
N TYR A 70 -16.13 2.35 9.71
CA TYR A 70 -17.15 2.44 8.68
C TYR A 70 -18.04 1.18 8.66
N TYR A 71 -17.44 -0.01 8.77
CA TYR A 71 -18.15 -1.28 8.74
C TYR A 71 -18.62 -1.78 10.12
N LYS A 72 -18.31 -1.04 11.20
CA LYS A 72 -18.65 -1.38 12.60
C LYS A 72 -18.11 -2.76 13.03
N LEU A 73 -16.80 -2.96 12.79
CA LEU A 73 -16.04 -4.19 13.07
C LEU A 73 -15.21 -4.12 14.36
#